data_AF-A0A0D2I9S7-F1
#
_entry.id   AF-A0A0D2I9S7-F1
#
_cell.length_a   1.000
_cell.length_b   1.000
_cell.length_c   1.000
_cell.angle_alpha   90.00
_cell.angle_beta   90.00
_cell.angle_gamma   90.00
#
_symmetry.space_group_name_H-M   'P 1'
#
loop_
_entity.id
_entity.type
_entity.pdbx_description
1 polymer ?
#
loop_
_entity_poly.entity_id
_entity_poly.type
_entity_poly.pdbx_seq_one_letter_code
_entity_poly.pdbx_strand_id
1 'polypeptide(L)'
;MAKYYTDKSATANMVKEPFPTPEGYTYTILRPATCLSNFLPPGQTAMYPTLAAQEPLIPTAHKPSLQLSYLDPADIDCLVARSISNPTDFANKTVPFASINMTMFDIAAAYGSARITASR
;
A
#
# COMPACT_ATOMS: atom_id res chain seq x y z
N MET A 1 -7.29 -3.21 -12.42
CA MET A 1 -6.81 -3.48 -11.04
C MET A 1 -6.82 -4.96 -10.66
N ALA A 2 -7.83 -5.76 -11.01
CA ALA A 2 -7.83 -7.20 -10.69
C ALA A 2 -6.54 -7.94 -11.15
N LYS A 3 -6.12 -7.72 -12.41
CA LYS A 3 -4.90 -8.35 -12.97
C LYS A 3 -3.63 -8.03 -12.17
N TYR A 4 -3.50 -6.79 -11.68
CA TYR A 4 -2.33 -6.37 -10.89
C TYR A 4 -2.16 -7.25 -9.64
N TYR A 5 -3.24 -7.45 -8.89
CA TYR A 5 -3.20 -8.25 -7.66
C TYR A 5 -3.08 -9.75 -7.95
N THR A 6 -3.72 -10.26 -9.01
CA THR A 6 -3.59 -11.68 -9.37
C THR A 6 -2.18 -12.04 -9.82
N ASP A 7 -1.55 -11.20 -10.64
CA ASP A 7 -0.17 -11.41 -11.10
C ASP A 7 0.81 -11.38 -9.91
N LYS A 8 0.68 -10.37 -9.03
CA LYS A 8 1.51 -10.27 -7.81
C LYS A 8 1.30 -11.47 -6.87
N SER A 9 0.08 -11.98 -6.75
CA SER A 9 -0.22 -13.18 -5.97
C SER A 9 0.43 -14.43 -6.57
N ALA A 10 0.39 -14.58 -7.90
CA ALA A 10 1.04 -15.68 -8.60
C ALA A 10 2.56 -15.66 -8.37
N THR A 11 3.22 -14.52 -8.54
CA THR A 11 4.65 -14.36 -8.23
C THR A 11 4.95 -14.67 -6.77
N ALA A 12 4.13 -14.18 -5.84
CA ALA A 12 4.30 -14.46 -4.42
C ALA A 12 4.23 -15.96 -4.11
N ASN A 13 3.35 -16.71 -4.77
CA ASN A 13 3.28 -18.16 -4.60
C ASN A 13 4.50 -18.89 -5.19
N MET A 14 5.00 -18.46 -6.34
CA MET A 14 6.23 -19.01 -6.93
C MET A 14 7.46 -18.81 -6.01
N VAL A 15 7.52 -17.69 -5.30
CA VAL A 15 8.58 -17.43 -4.30
C VAL A 15 8.46 -18.34 -3.08
N LYS A 16 7.25 -18.75 -2.70
CA LYS A 16 7.05 -19.65 -1.55
C LYS A 16 7.49 -21.08 -1.85
N GLU A 17 7.35 -21.50 -3.09
CA GLU A 17 7.60 -22.87 -3.54
C GLU A 17 8.49 -22.86 -4.79
N PRO A 18 9.76 -22.40 -4.68
CA PRO A 18 10.64 -22.34 -5.84
C PRO A 18 11.07 -23.75 -6.25
N PHE A 19 11.16 -24.01 -7.55
CA PHE A 19 11.66 -25.27 -8.09
C PHE A 19 12.81 -25.04 -9.08
N PRO A 20 13.97 -25.72 -8.90
CA PRO A 20 14.34 -26.52 -7.73
C PRO A 20 14.48 -25.64 -6.47
N THR A 21 14.17 -26.18 -5.28
CA THR A 21 14.32 -25.44 -4.02
C THR A 21 15.77 -25.51 -3.55
N PRO A 22 16.47 -24.37 -3.38
CA PRO A 22 17.82 -24.36 -2.82
C PRO A 22 17.86 -24.85 -1.37
N GLU A 23 18.96 -25.48 -0.97
CA GLU A 23 19.18 -25.83 0.43
C GLU A 23 19.21 -24.56 1.30
N GLY A 24 18.52 -24.57 2.43
CA GLY A 24 18.41 -23.42 3.33
C GLY A 24 17.59 -22.25 2.78
N TYR A 25 16.83 -22.45 1.70
CA TYR A 25 16.00 -21.39 1.13
C TYR A 25 14.97 -20.89 2.14
N THR A 26 14.94 -19.57 2.30
CA THR A 26 13.89 -18.86 3.03
C THR A 26 13.46 -17.66 2.22
N TYR A 27 12.22 -17.23 2.43
CA TYR A 27 11.69 -16.03 1.78
C TYR A 27 11.09 -15.07 2.80
N THR A 28 10.95 -13.82 2.41
CA THR A 28 10.10 -12.84 3.07
C THR A 28 9.32 -12.10 1.99
N ILE A 29 7.98 -12.09 2.12
CA ILE A 29 7.12 -11.36 1.18
C ILE A 29 6.56 -10.14 1.91
N LEU A 30 7.04 -8.96 1.55
CA LEU A 30 6.50 -7.70 2.04
C LEU A 30 5.26 -7.32 1.24
N ARG A 31 4.16 -7.03 1.93
CA ARG A 31 2.90 -6.56 1.34
C ARG A 31 2.62 -5.13 1.78
N PRO A 32 3.12 -4.13 1.03
CA PRO A 32 2.88 -2.75 1.36
C PRO A 32 1.40 -2.37 1.22
N ALA A 33 0.94 -1.52 2.11
CA ALA A 33 -0.31 -0.79 1.97
C ALA A 33 -0.24 0.25 0.85
N THR A 34 -1.36 0.91 0.57
CA THR A 34 -1.42 1.97 -0.45
C THR A 34 -0.51 3.14 -0.06
N CYS A 35 0.33 3.60 -0.99
CA CYS A 35 1.23 4.71 -0.73
C CYS A 35 0.46 6.04 -0.58
N LEU A 36 0.81 6.83 0.44
CA LEU A 36 0.28 8.19 0.63
C LEU A 36 0.63 9.12 -0.54
N SER A 37 1.80 8.92 -1.15
CA SER A 37 2.23 9.66 -2.34
C SER A 37 1.32 9.48 -3.56
N ASN A 38 0.45 8.46 -3.58
CA ASN A 38 -0.57 8.32 -4.63
C ASN A 38 -1.58 9.46 -4.64
N PHE A 39 -1.75 10.17 -3.52
CA PHE A 39 -2.61 11.35 -3.41
C PHE A 39 -1.90 12.65 -3.84
N LEU A 40 -0.62 12.59 -4.21
CA LEU A 40 0.19 13.75 -4.63
C LEU A 40 0.56 13.66 -6.13
N PRO A 41 0.95 14.76 -6.80
CA PRO A 41 1.47 14.69 -8.15
C PRO A 41 2.77 13.85 -8.23
N PRO A 42 2.97 13.05 -9.30
CA PRO A 42 2.05 12.84 -10.42
C PRO A 42 1.01 11.73 -10.17
N GLY A 43 1.12 10.95 -9.09
CA GLY A 43 0.24 9.79 -8.84
C GLY A 43 -1.25 10.15 -8.80
N GLN A 44 -1.57 11.32 -8.22
CA GLN A 44 -2.95 11.79 -8.11
C GLN A 44 -3.62 11.97 -9.47
N THR A 45 -2.89 12.36 -10.53
CA THR A 45 -3.52 12.66 -11.82
C THR A 45 -4.03 11.39 -12.50
N ALA A 46 -3.39 10.26 -12.25
CA ALA A 46 -3.79 8.96 -12.76
C ALA A 46 -4.82 8.26 -11.85
N MET A 47 -4.66 8.37 -10.52
CA MET A 47 -5.44 7.58 -9.56
C MET A 47 -6.62 8.33 -8.94
N TYR A 48 -6.50 9.65 -8.80
CA TYR A 48 -7.48 10.53 -8.16
C TYR A 48 -7.63 11.83 -8.97
N PRO A 49 -8.04 11.75 -10.25
CA PRO A 49 -8.01 12.92 -11.15
C PRO A 49 -8.83 14.12 -10.62
N THR A 50 -9.86 13.85 -9.82
CA THR A 50 -10.68 14.89 -9.17
C THR A 50 -9.95 15.68 -8.08
N LEU A 51 -8.82 15.19 -7.56
CA LEU A 51 -7.96 15.95 -6.64
C LEU A 51 -7.14 17.03 -7.34
N ALA A 52 -6.91 16.89 -8.65
CA ALA A 52 -6.18 17.87 -9.44
C ALA A 52 -7.10 18.94 -10.08
N ALA A 53 -8.41 18.88 -9.83
CA ALA A 53 -9.37 19.84 -10.36
C ALA A 53 -9.29 21.20 -9.64
N GLN A 54 -9.89 22.23 -10.24
CA GLN A 54 -9.98 23.57 -9.65
C GLN A 54 -10.70 23.56 -8.29
N GLU A 55 -11.66 22.65 -8.11
CA GLU A 55 -12.28 22.32 -6.83
C GLU A 55 -11.93 20.86 -6.46
N PRO A 56 -10.89 20.62 -5.63
CA PRO A 56 -10.44 19.29 -5.30
C PRO A 56 -11.51 18.46 -4.57
N LEU A 57 -11.76 17.26 -5.06
CA LEU A 57 -12.74 16.33 -4.48
C LEU A 57 -12.19 14.91 -4.40
N ILE A 58 -12.48 14.21 -3.31
CA ILE A 58 -12.26 12.77 -3.16
C ILE A 58 -13.61 12.05 -3.08
N PRO A 59 -14.11 11.49 -4.19
CA PRO A 59 -15.25 10.58 -4.14
C PRO A 59 -14.80 9.26 -3.52
N THR A 60 -15.57 8.75 -2.55
CA THR A 60 -15.25 7.47 -1.90
C THR A 60 -16.49 6.65 -1.60
N ALA A 61 -16.37 5.33 -1.73
CA ALA A 61 -17.37 4.37 -1.24
C ALA A 61 -17.10 3.93 0.20
N HIS A 62 -16.00 4.40 0.81
CA HIS A 62 -15.65 4.06 2.18
C HIS A 62 -16.53 4.81 3.18
N LYS A 63 -16.92 4.12 4.24
CA LYS A 63 -17.60 4.77 5.38
C LYS A 63 -16.66 5.82 5.99
N PRO A 64 -17.18 6.94 6.50
CA PRO A 64 -16.36 7.99 7.12
C PRO A 64 -15.45 7.49 8.25
N SER A 65 -15.90 6.50 9.00
CA SER A 65 -15.17 5.92 10.12
C SER A 65 -14.21 4.79 9.72
N LEU A 66 -14.19 4.37 8.45
CA LEU A 66 -13.34 3.26 8.03
C LEU A 66 -11.89 3.73 7.99
N GLN A 67 -11.07 3.15 8.87
CA GLN A 67 -9.63 3.32 8.81
C GLN A 67 -9.03 2.35 7.78
N LEU A 68 -8.22 2.91 6.89
CA LEU A 68 -7.45 2.18 5.90
C LEU A 68 -5.97 2.33 6.23
N SER A 69 -5.21 1.29 5.93
CA SER A 69 -3.76 1.31 6.09
C SER A 69 -3.11 2.04 4.92
N TYR A 70 -2.15 2.89 5.22
CA TYR A 70 -1.36 3.64 4.26
C TYR A 70 0.12 3.55 4.58
N LEU A 71 0.93 3.76 3.55
CA LEU A 71 2.38 3.67 3.61
C LEU A 71 3.00 4.99 3.14
N ASP A 72 3.91 5.54 3.93
CA ASP A 72 4.89 6.49 3.42
C ASP A 72 6.02 5.69 2.73
N PRO A 73 6.31 5.92 1.44
CA PRO A 73 7.43 5.27 0.77
C PRO A 73 8.77 5.39 1.51
N ALA A 74 8.99 6.46 2.28
CA ALA A 74 10.19 6.65 3.08
C ALA A 74 10.38 5.59 4.18
N ASP A 75 9.31 4.91 4.61
CA ASP A 75 9.38 3.90 5.66
C ASP A 75 9.69 2.49 5.13
N ILE A 76 9.69 2.28 3.81
CA ILE A 76 9.94 0.98 3.18
C ILE A 76 11.33 0.45 3.55
N ASP A 77 12.33 1.32 3.50
CA ASP A 77 13.73 0.96 3.68
C ASP A 77 13.99 0.36 5.07
N CYS A 78 13.31 0.89 6.09
CA CYS A 78 13.43 0.39 7.46
C CYS A 78 12.97 -1.06 7.59
N LEU A 79 11.81 -1.41 7.00
CA LEU A 79 11.30 -2.78 7.07
C LEU A 79 12.14 -3.73 6.22
N VAL A 80 12.57 -3.31 5.03
CA VAL A 80 13.47 -4.10 4.17
C VAL A 80 14.77 -4.38 4.90
N ALA A 81 15.43 -3.35 5.44
CA ALA A 81 16.67 -3.49 6.18
C ALA A 81 16.52 -4.42 7.40
N ARG A 82 15.40 -4.32 8.12
CA ARG A 82 15.11 -5.20 9.28
C ARG A 82 14.93 -6.66 8.86
N SER A 83 14.24 -6.91 7.76
CA SER A 83 14.01 -8.27 7.24
C SER A 83 15.31 -8.95 6.79
N ILE A 84 16.24 -8.18 6.22
CA ILE A 84 17.56 -8.66 5.82
C ILE A 84 18.47 -8.88 7.03
N SER A 85 18.42 -7.98 8.01
CA SER A 85 19.30 -8.04 9.19
C SER A 85 18.89 -9.13 10.18
N ASN A 86 17.61 -9.52 10.21
CA ASN A 86 17.07 -10.55 11.10
C ASN A 86 16.32 -11.62 10.30
N PRO A 87 16.95 -12.31 9.34
CA PRO A 87 16.25 -13.13 8.36
C PRO A 87 15.44 -14.26 9.01
N THR A 88 15.90 -14.81 10.13
CA THR A 88 15.19 -15.85 10.88
C THR A 88 13.84 -15.36 11.44
N ASP A 89 13.75 -14.09 11.86
CA ASP A 89 12.49 -13.52 12.38
C ASP A 89 11.44 -13.35 11.28
N PHE A 90 11.88 -13.26 10.02
CA PHE A 90 11.05 -13.01 8.85
C PHE A 90 10.94 -14.23 7.91
N ALA A 91 11.68 -15.30 8.20
CA ALA A 91 11.76 -16.49 7.37
C ALA A 91 10.38 -17.11 7.12
N ASN A 92 10.09 -17.32 5.84
CA ASN A 92 8.86 -17.91 5.31
C ASN A 92 7.58 -17.12 5.64
N LYS A 93 7.72 -15.83 5.99
CA LYS A 93 6.58 -14.97 6.33
C LYS A 93 6.13 -14.10 5.17
N THR A 94 4.83 -13.84 5.16
CA THR A 94 4.24 -12.73 4.41
C THR A 94 3.88 -11.65 5.42
N VAL A 95 4.49 -10.47 5.30
CA VAL A 95 4.36 -9.39 6.28
C VAL A 95 3.57 -8.23 5.66
N PRO A 96 2.33 -7.97 6.10
CA PRO A 96 1.64 -6.74 5.74
C PRO A 96 2.36 -5.54 6.39
N PHE A 97 2.49 -4.44 5.66
CA PHE A 97 3.21 -3.27 6.13
C PHE A 97 2.51 -1.97 5.80
N ALA A 98 2.43 -1.09 6.79
CA ALA A 98 1.86 0.24 6.71
C ALA A 98 2.55 1.15 7.71
N SER A 99 2.61 2.44 7.39
CA SER A 99 3.10 3.50 8.30
C SER A 99 2.01 3.97 9.25
N ILE A 100 0.78 4.09 8.74
CA ILE A 100 -0.33 4.74 9.45
C ILE A 100 -1.68 4.17 9.02
N ASN A 101 -2.66 4.25 9.93
CA ASN A 101 -4.06 4.01 9.61
C ASN A 101 -4.81 5.34 9.63
N MET A 102 -5.51 5.66 8.53
CA MET A 102 -6.24 6.92 8.37
C MET A 102 -7.60 6.66 7.72
N THR A 103 -8.57 7.52 8.00
CA THR A 103 -9.80 7.58 7.23
C THR A 103 -9.57 8.39 5.94
N MET A 104 -10.46 8.27 4.96
CA MET A 104 -10.43 9.17 3.80
C MET A 104 -10.62 10.64 4.22
N PHE A 105 -11.33 10.90 5.34
CA PHE A 105 -11.54 12.23 5.92
C PHE A 105 -10.25 12.84 6.44
N ASP A 106 -9.42 12.05 7.10
CA ASP A 106 -8.11 12.50 7.54
C ASP A 106 -7.22 12.86 6.34
N ILE A 107 -7.29 12.09 5.24
CA ILE A 107 -6.56 12.40 4.00
C ILE A 107 -7.02 13.72 3.38
N ALA A 108 -8.33 13.93 3.25
CA ALA A 108 -8.85 15.17 2.69
C ALA A 108 -8.49 16.39 3.56
N ALA A 109 -8.54 16.23 4.89
CA ALA A 109 -8.13 17.26 5.83
C ALA A 109 -6.62 17.58 5.69
N ALA A 110 -5.77 16.57 5.56
CA ALA A 110 -4.33 16.74 5.33
C ALA A 110 -4.00 17.45 4.00
N TYR A 111 -4.88 17.31 2.99
CA TYR A 111 -4.75 17.99 1.70
C TYR A 111 -5.11 19.49 1.75
N GLY A 112 -5.72 19.97 2.84
CA GLY A 112 -5.98 21.39 3.11
C GLY A 112 -7.13 22.03 2.33
N SER A 113 -7.53 21.49 1.18
CA SER A 113 -8.59 22.06 0.32
C SER A 113 -9.58 21.06 -0.28
N ALA A 114 -9.37 19.75 -0.08
CA ALA A 114 -10.20 18.72 -0.71
C ALA A 114 -11.50 18.47 0.06
N ARG A 115 -12.64 18.46 -0.65
CA ARG A 115 -13.92 18.01 -0.11
C ARG A 115 -14.08 16.49 -0.30
N ILE A 116 -14.85 15.84 0.58
CA ILE A 116 -15.22 14.42 0.41
C ILE A 116 -16.68 14.31 0.01
N THR A 117 -16.94 13.44 -0.96
CA THR A 117 -18.31 13.01 -1.26
C THR A 117 -18.39 11.49 -1.13
N ALA A 118 -19.27 11.01 -0.25
CA ALA A 118 -19.56 9.59 -0.17
C ALA A 118 -20.54 9.20 -1.28
N SER A 119 -20.20 8.19 -2.07
CA SER A 119 -21.16 7.56 -2.98
C SER A 119 -22.17 6.78 -2.15
N ARG A 120 -23.47 7.11 -2.30
CA ARG A 120 -24.58 6.42 -1.61
C ARG A 120 -24.74 4.98 -2.07
#